data_AF-A0A6J5VSC7-F1
#
_entry.id   AF-A0A6J5VSC7-F1
#
_cell.length_a   1.000
_cell.length_b   1.000
_cell.length_c   1.000
_cell.angle_alpha   90.00
_cell.angle_beta   90.00
_cell.angle_gamma   90.00
#
_symmetry.space_group_name_H-M   'P 1'
#
loop_
_entity.id
_entity.type
_entity.pdbx_description
1 polymer ?
#
loop_
_entity_poly.entity_id
_entity_poly.type
_entity_poly.pdbx_seq_one_letter_code
_entity_poly.pdbx_strand_id
1 'polypeptide(L)'
;MATCFETCLDAVIPNAPNLQHICLQTGRKHYIGPFEMWGKFEPHEPPFHEDLPRPNVPCFYYTLEDILFEEVKKKEGLTWSVHRPSVIFGFSLYSLVNIVGTFCVYASICKHEGKKILTFPGSRGFWNGSGMPQMLI
;
A
#
# COMPACT_ATOMS: atom_id res chain seq x y z
N MET A 1 7.18 12.25 6.06
CA MET A 1 7.33 10.92 5.43
C MET A 1 8.12 11.03 4.12
N ALA A 2 7.74 11.92 3.19
CA ALA A 2 8.55 12.25 2.00
C ALA A 2 10.00 12.62 2.35
N THR A 3 10.19 13.44 3.37
CA THR A 3 11.52 13.85 3.88
C THR A 3 12.42 12.69 4.29
N CYS A 4 11.88 11.60 4.84
CA CYS A 4 12.68 10.45 5.26
C CYS A 4 13.14 9.61 4.07
N PHE A 5 12.31 9.50 3.03
CA PHE A 5 12.67 8.79 1.81
C PHE A 5 13.74 9.54 1.03
N GLU A 6 13.56 10.83 0.84
CA GLU A 6 14.54 11.72 0.21
C GLU A 6 15.89 11.68 0.95
N THR A 7 15.88 11.83 2.28
CA THR A 7 17.10 11.69 3.12
C THR A 7 17.80 10.35 2.92
N CYS A 8 17.05 9.25 2.76
CA CYS A 8 17.61 7.92 2.52
C CYS A 8 18.32 7.86 1.16
N LEU A 9 17.68 8.37 0.10
CA LEU A 9 18.24 8.36 -1.24
C LEU A 9 19.48 9.26 -1.35
N ASP A 10 19.42 10.47 -0.77
CA ASP A 10 20.55 11.40 -0.69
C ASP A 10 21.76 10.80 0.03
N ALA A 11 21.52 9.96 1.05
CA ALA A 11 22.59 9.27 1.75
C ALA A 11 23.15 8.08 0.95
N VAL A 12 22.29 7.32 0.26
CA VAL A 12 22.70 6.04 -0.36
C VAL A 12 23.28 6.24 -1.76
N ILE A 13 22.65 7.03 -2.63
CA ILE A 13 23.03 7.16 -4.05
C ILE A 13 24.48 7.61 -4.24
N PRO A 14 24.98 8.68 -3.58
CA PRO A 14 26.37 9.11 -3.76
C PRO A 14 27.40 8.20 -3.07
N ASN A 15 26.99 7.43 -2.05
CA ASN A 15 27.91 6.64 -1.22
C ASN A 15 27.95 5.14 -1.58
N ALA A 16 27.04 4.67 -2.43
CA ALA A 16 26.97 3.27 -2.88
C ALA A 16 27.34 3.16 -4.38
N PRO A 17 28.63 3.03 -4.73
CA PRO A 17 29.06 3.04 -6.13
C PRO A 17 28.44 1.90 -6.95
N ASN A 18 28.20 0.75 -6.31
CA ASN A 18 27.62 -0.45 -6.92
C ASN A 18 26.08 -0.55 -6.78
N LEU A 19 25.38 0.52 -6.40
CA LEU A 19 23.91 0.52 -6.36
C LEU A 19 23.35 0.35 -7.78
N GLN A 20 22.50 -0.66 -7.98
CA GLN A 20 21.95 -1.03 -9.29
C GLN A 20 20.45 -0.80 -9.43
N HIS A 21 19.70 -0.93 -8.32
CA HIS A 21 18.24 -0.90 -8.36
C HIS A 21 17.63 -0.36 -7.06
N ILE A 22 16.51 0.35 -7.17
CA ILE A 22 15.66 0.76 -6.05
C ILE A 22 14.25 0.19 -6.22
N CYS A 23 13.80 -0.61 -5.26
CA CYS A 23 12.41 -1.07 -5.18
C CYS A 23 11.62 -0.17 -4.23
N LEU A 24 10.55 0.46 -4.72
CA LEU A 24 9.63 1.25 -3.91
C LEU A 24 8.30 0.52 -3.74
N GLN A 25 7.94 0.17 -2.50
CA GLN A 25 6.63 -0.39 -2.21
C GLN A 25 5.63 0.72 -1.86
N THR A 26 4.55 0.81 -2.64
CA THR A 26 3.41 1.69 -2.38
C THR A 26 2.16 0.84 -2.07
N GLY A 27 1.11 0.88 -2.87
CA GLY A 27 -0.08 0.04 -2.69
C GLY A 27 -1.29 0.48 -3.50
N ARG A 28 -2.37 -0.30 -3.38
CA ARG A 28 -3.65 -0.10 -4.08
C ARG A 28 -4.27 1.29 -3.90
N LYS A 29 -3.92 2.04 -2.85
CA LYS A 29 -4.33 3.46 -2.67
C LYS A 29 -3.81 4.39 -3.78
N HIS A 30 -2.91 3.93 -4.64
CA HIS A 30 -2.57 4.61 -5.88
C HIS A 30 -3.81 4.83 -6.78
N TYR A 31 -4.75 3.88 -6.80
CA TYR A 31 -5.93 3.93 -7.67
C TYR A 31 -7.17 4.48 -6.95
N ILE A 32 -7.30 4.19 -5.65
CA ILE A 32 -8.49 4.50 -4.84
C ILE A 32 -8.29 5.68 -3.88
N GLY A 33 -7.13 6.33 -3.92
CA GLY A 33 -6.80 7.46 -3.06
C GLY A 33 -6.57 7.11 -1.58
N PRO A 34 -6.19 8.09 -0.76
CA PRO A 34 -5.96 7.91 0.66
C PRO A 34 -7.27 7.71 1.42
N PHE A 35 -7.21 7.12 2.61
CA PHE A 35 -8.40 6.76 3.41
C PHE A 35 -9.30 7.97 3.71
N GLU A 36 -8.71 9.14 3.91
CA GLU A 36 -9.39 10.40 4.23
C GLU A 36 -10.24 10.93 3.08
N MET A 37 -9.98 10.45 1.85
CA MET A 37 -10.68 10.86 0.63
C MET A 37 -11.74 9.84 0.19
N TRP A 38 -11.86 8.68 0.84
CA TRP A 38 -12.86 7.69 0.46
C TRP A 38 -14.28 8.26 0.59
N GLY A 39 -15.07 8.14 -0.49
CA GLY A 39 -16.42 8.70 -0.60
C GLY A 39 -16.47 10.21 -0.91
N LYS A 40 -15.34 10.89 -1.04
CA LYS A 40 -15.25 12.32 -1.38
C LYS A 40 -14.82 12.59 -2.82
N PHE A 41 -14.42 11.55 -3.53
CA PHE A 41 -14.12 11.60 -4.96
C PHE A 41 -14.47 10.25 -5.59
N GLU A 42 -14.61 10.25 -6.90
CA GLU A 42 -14.81 9.04 -7.69
C GLU A 42 -13.45 8.39 -7.96
N PRO A 43 -13.15 7.22 -7.36
CA PRO A 43 -11.93 6.50 -7.67
C PRO A 43 -12.02 5.88 -9.07
N HIS A 44 -10.89 5.38 -9.57
CA HIS A 44 -10.95 4.51 -10.75
C HIS A 44 -11.83 3.29 -10.48
N GLU A 45 -12.44 2.78 -11.54
CA GLU A 45 -13.13 1.50 -11.51
C GLU A 45 -12.13 0.36 -11.75
N PRO A 46 -12.30 -0.78 -11.06
CA PRO A 46 -11.49 -1.97 -11.27
C PRO A 46 -11.92 -2.71 -12.56
N PRO A 47 -11.09 -3.63 -13.09
CA PRO A 47 -9.77 -4.00 -12.59
C PRO A 47 -8.74 -2.89 -12.79
N PHE A 48 -7.90 -2.67 -11.77
CA PHE A 48 -6.87 -1.65 -11.82
C PHE A 48 -5.69 -2.12 -12.68
N HIS A 49 -5.25 -1.27 -13.61
CA HIS A 49 -4.01 -1.46 -14.37
C HIS A 49 -3.07 -0.25 -14.17
N GLU A 50 -1.78 -0.47 -14.33
CA GLU A 50 -0.72 0.48 -14.00
C GLU A 50 -0.73 1.75 -14.86
N ASP A 51 -1.27 1.67 -16.07
CA ASP A 51 -1.41 2.78 -17.02
C ASP A 51 -2.55 3.75 -16.68
N LEU A 52 -3.35 3.47 -15.66
CA LEU A 52 -4.39 4.40 -15.21
C LEU A 52 -3.75 5.72 -14.75
N PRO A 53 -4.31 6.88 -15.14
CA PRO A 53 -3.76 8.16 -14.73
C PRO A 53 -3.90 8.34 -13.22
N ARG A 54 -3.00 9.10 -12.59
CA ARG A 54 -3.12 9.43 -11.17
C ARG A 54 -4.44 10.19 -10.92
N PRO A 55 -5.29 9.73 -9.99
CA PRO A 55 -6.45 10.51 -9.55
C PRO A 55 -6.03 11.89 -9.03
N ASN A 56 -6.86 12.92 -9.29
CA ASN A 56 -6.63 14.30 -8.83
C ASN A 56 -6.95 14.47 -7.33
N VAL A 57 -6.26 13.70 -6.49
CA VAL A 57 -6.33 13.75 -5.03
C VAL A 57 -4.93 13.66 -4.44
N PRO A 58 -4.66 14.30 -3.30
CA PRO A 58 -3.36 14.22 -2.66
C PRO A 58 -3.08 12.78 -2.21
N CYS A 59 -2.02 12.15 -2.70
CA CYS A 59 -1.58 10.84 -2.25
C CYS A 59 -0.06 10.85 -2.12
N PHE A 60 0.44 10.50 -0.93
CA PHE A 60 1.89 10.50 -0.68
C PHE A 60 2.65 9.50 -1.56
N TYR A 61 1.98 8.48 -2.12
CA TYR A 61 2.60 7.57 -3.08
C TYR A 61 3.10 8.30 -4.33
N TYR A 62 2.36 9.30 -4.80
CA TYR A 62 2.75 10.08 -5.98
C TYR A 62 4.00 10.89 -5.68
N THR A 63 4.06 11.51 -4.50
CA THR A 63 5.27 12.22 -4.03
C THR A 63 6.47 11.29 -3.94
N LEU A 64 6.31 10.07 -3.44
CA LEU A 64 7.42 9.10 -3.36
C LEU A 64 7.88 8.64 -4.75
N GLU A 65 6.95 8.41 -5.68
CA GLU A 65 7.28 8.07 -7.07
C GLU A 65 8.03 9.22 -7.76
N ASP A 66 7.57 10.46 -7.60
CA ASP A 66 8.19 11.64 -8.21
C ASP A 66 9.61 11.87 -7.68
N ILE A 67 9.82 11.75 -6.37
CA ILE A 67 11.16 11.78 -5.76
C ILE A 67 12.02 10.66 -6.34
N LEU A 68 11.53 9.42 -6.37
CA LEU A 68 12.28 8.28 -6.92
C LEU A 68 12.72 8.55 -8.37
N PHE A 69 11.83 9.04 -9.21
CA PHE A 69 12.11 9.28 -10.63
C PHE A 69 13.11 10.41 -10.85
N GLU A 70 13.12 11.44 -10.00
CA GLU A 70 14.15 12.48 -10.06
C GLU A 70 15.50 11.99 -9.52
N GLU A 71 15.51 11.25 -8.41
CA GLU A 71 16.74 10.77 -7.77
C GLU A 71 17.51 9.76 -8.64
N VAL A 72 16.82 8.83 -9.29
CA VAL A 72 17.47 7.82 -10.15
C VAL A 72 18.18 8.44 -11.35
N LYS A 73 17.74 9.60 -11.85
CA LYS A 73 18.40 10.32 -12.94
C LYS A 73 19.80 10.81 -12.56
N LYS A 74 20.09 10.95 -11.26
CA LYS A 74 21.40 11.41 -10.76
C LYS A 74 22.51 10.35 -10.90
N LYS A 75 22.15 9.08 -11.14
CA LYS A 75 23.12 7.98 -11.30
C LYS A 75 22.81 7.18 -12.57
N GLU A 76 23.70 7.29 -13.56
CA GLU A 76 23.59 6.54 -14.80
C GLU A 76 23.53 5.02 -14.53
N GLY A 77 22.61 4.34 -15.22
CA GLY A 77 22.40 2.89 -15.09
C GLY A 77 21.60 2.45 -13.84
N LEU A 78 21.26 3.36 -12.93
CA LEU A 78 20.40 3.03 -11.78
C LEU A 78 18.95 2.79 -12.25
N THR A 79 18.42 1.62 -11.94
CA THR A 79 17.05 1.22 -12.32
C THR A 79 16.10 1.26 -11.12
N TRP A 80 14.80 1.17 -11.38
CA TRP A 80 13.79 1.17 -10.32
C TRP A 80 12.57 0.31 -10.66
N SER A 81 11.82 -0.05 -9.62
CA SER A 81 10.51 -0.70 -9.74
C SER A 81 9.58 -0.22 -8.63
N VAL A 82 8.28 -0.09 -8.95
CA VAL A 82 7.24 0.27 -7.98
C VAL A 82 6.28 -0.89 -7.80
N HIS A 83 6.07 -1.31 -6.56
CA HIS A 83 5.23 -2.46 -6.20
C HIS A 83 3.97 -1.97 -5.49
N ARG A 84 2.79 -2.29 -6.04
CA ARG A 84 1.49 -1.78 -5.57
C ARG A 84 0.61 -2.91 -4.99
N PRO A 85 0.98 -3.52 -3.86
CA PRO A 85 0.15 -4.57 -3.28
C PRO A 85 -1.23 -4.06 -2.87
N SER A 86 -2.21 -4.96 -2.88
CA SER A 86 -3.49 -4.77 -2.24
C SER A 86 -3.32 -5.01 -0.72
N VAL A 87 -4.20 -5.78 -0.09
CA VAL A 87 -4.04 -6.17 1.32
C VAL A 87 -2.94 -7.21 1.45
N ILE A 88 -1.95 -6.94 2.31
CA ILE A 88 -0.84 -7.87 2.57
C ILE A 88 -1.26 -8.87 3.65
N PHE A 89 -1.16 -10.16 3.32
CA PHE A 89 -1.32 -11.25 4.27
C PHE A 89 0.07 -11.72 4.67
N GLY A 90 0.46 -11.52 5.92
CA GLY A 90 1.81 -11.82 6.38
C GLY A 90 1.95 -11.77 7.89
N PHE A 91 3.20 -11.85 8.34
CA PHE A 91 3.55 -11.91 9.76
C PHE A 91 4.57 -10.84 10.11
N SER A 92 4.17 -9.91 10.99
CA SER A 92 5.06 -8.95 11.66
C SER A 92 4.31 -8.37 12.86
N LEU A 93 4.92 -8.44 14.04
CA LEU A 93 4.36 -7.88 15.28
C LEU A 93 4.43 -6.36 15.31
N TYR A 94 5.32 -5.76 14.51
CA TYR A 94 5.54 -4.31 14.47
C TYR A 94 4.89 -3.63 13.26
N SER A 95 4.23 -4.40 12.39
CA SER A 95 3.52 -3.80 11.26
C SER A 95 2.39 -2.91 11.74
N LEU A 96 2.37 -1.68 11.23
CA LEU A 96 1.30 -0.72 11.50
C LEU A 96 -0.04 -1.15 10.86
N VAL A 97 -0.01 -2.04 9.86
CA VAL A 97 -1.19 -2.57 9.17
C VAL A 97 -1.00 -4.06 8.95
N ASN A 98 -1.65 -4.89 9.78
CA ASN A 98 -1.59 -6.35 9.69
C ASN A 98 -2.97 -6.97 9.91
N ILE A 99 -3.66 -7.30 8.80
CA ILE A 99 -5.02 -7.84 8.88
C ILE A 99 -5.06 -9.26 9.46
N VAL A 100 -4.08 -10.10 9.11
CA VAL A 100 -4.02 -11.49 9.59
C VAL A 100 -3.76 -11.51 11.08
N GLY A 101 -2.74 -10.78 11.54
CA GLY A 101 -2.43 -10.63 12.96
C GLY A 101 -3.61 -10.07 13.75
N THR A 102 -4.29 -9.05 13.22
CA THR A 102 -5.49 -8.47 13.85
C THR A 102 -6.61 -9.52 14.00
N PHE A 103 -6.89 -10.31 12.96
CA PHE A 103 -7.90 -11.37 13.04
C PHE A 103 -7.49 -12.51 13.98
N CYS A 104 -6.21 -12.90 14.00
CA CYS A 104 -5.71 -13.90 14.94
C CYS A 104 -5.89 -13.46 16.39
N VAL A 105 -5.59 -12.19 16.71
CA VAL A 105 -5.83 -11.62 18.05
C VAL A 105 -7.31 -11.58 18.38
N TYR A 106 -8.16 -11.09 17.47
CA TYR A 106 -9.61 -11.06 17.64
C TYR A 106 -10.20 -12.46 17.92
N ALA A 107 -9.80 -13.46 17.14
CA ALA A 107 -10.23 -14.84 17.32
C ALA A 107 -9.74 -15.43 18.65
N SER A 108 -8.50 -15.11 19.06
CA SER A 108 -7.93 -15.57 20.33
C SER A 108 -8.69 -15.00 21.53
N ILE A 109 -9.04 -13.70 21.50
CA ILE A 109 -9.87 -13.06 22.52
C ILE A 109 -11.25 -13.73 22.58
N CYS A 110 -11.92 -13.91 21.43
CA CYS A 110 -13.23 -14.58 21.38
C CYS A 110 -13.17 -15.99 21.99
N LYS A 111 -12.11 -16.75 21.68
CA LYS A 111 -11.90 -18.09 22.24
C LYS A 111 -11.70 -18.04 23.75
N HIS A 112 -10.89 -17.10 24.24
CA HIS A 112 -10.62 -16.93 25.66
C HIS A 112 -11.89 -16.56 26.45
N GLU A 113 -12.73 -15.68 25.90
CA GLU A 113 -14.02 -15.28 26.49
C GLU A 113 -15.13 -16.34 26.37
N GLY A 114 -14.84 -17.52 25.80
CA GLY A 114 -15.82 -18.59 25.64
C GLY A 114 -16.90 -18.30 24.60
N LYS A 115 -16.67 -17.36 23.66
CA LYS A 115 -17.60 -17.13 22.54
C LYS A 115 -17.69 -18.39 21.69
N LYS A 116 -18.92 -18.82 21.41
CA LYS A 116 -19.20 -20.01 20.59
C LYS A 116 -19.18 -19.73 19.08
N ILE A 117 -19.29 -18.46 18.71
CA ILE A 117 -19.37 -17.99 17.32
C ILE A 117 -18.36 -16.86 17.15
N LEU A 118 -17.59 -16.91 16.06
CA LEU A 118 -16.72 -15.83 15.64
C LEU A 118 -17.50 -14.91 14.70
N THR A 119 -17.92 -13.75 15.20
CA THR A 119 -18.73 -12.80 14.43
C THR A 119 -17.86 -12.03 13.44
N PHE A 120 -18.30 -11.92 12.19
CA PHE A 120 -17.61 -11.10 11.18
C PHE A 120 -17.80 -9.60 11.50
N PRO A 121 -16.72 -8.82 11.72
CA PRO A 121 -16.83 -7.42 12.14
C PRO A 121 -16.95 -6.43 10.95
N GLY A 122 -17.26 -6.92 9.74
CA GLY A 122 -17.32 -6.10 8.52
C GLY A 122 -18.73 -5.90 7.98
N SER A 123 -18.84 -5.13 6.89
CA SER A 123 -20.11 -4.90 6.19
C SER A 123 -20.49 -6.08 5.29
N ARG A 124 -21.78 -6.17 4.94
CA ARG A 124 -22.28 -7.16 3.97
C ARG A 124 -21.58 -7.04 2.61
N GLY A 125 -21.23 -5.83 2.19
CA GLY A 125 -20.47 -5.60 0.97
C GLY A 125 -19.12 -6.32 1.00
N PHE A 126 -18.34 -6.16 2.08
CA PHE A 126 -17.06 -6.86 2.22
C PHE A 126 -17.23 -8.38 2.30
N TRP A 127 -18.26 -8.86 3.01
CA TRP A 127 -18.57 -10.29 3.07
C TRP A 127 -18.86 -10.89 1.69
N ASN A 128 -19.64 -10.18 0.87
CA ASN A 128 -20.04 -10.60 -0.47
C ASN A 128 -18.97 -10.32 -1.54
N GLY A 129 -17.84 -9.70 -1.18
CA GLY A 129 -16.81 -9.27 -2.15
C GLY A 129 -17.19 -8.04 -2.99
N SER A 130 -18.32 -7.38 -2.70
CA SER A 130 -18.80 -6.17 -3.40
C SER A 130 -18.33 -4.87 -2.74
N GLY A 131 -17.80 -4.95 -1.51
CA GLY A 131 -17.29 -3.81 -0.73
C GLY A 131 -15.85 -3.44 -1.05
N MET A 132 -15.17 -4.26 -1.84
CA MET A 132 -13.98 -3.87 -2.58
C MET A 132 -14.40 -3.79 -4.05
N PRO A 133 -14.02 -2.75 -4.80
CA PRO A 133 -14.24 -2.75 -6.24
C PRO A 133 -13.64 -4.07 -6.80
N GLN A 134 -14.48 -4.86 -7.47
CA GLN A 134 -14.25 -6.25 -7.86
C GLN A 134 -13.03 -6.42 -8.76
N MET A 135 -12.08 -7.26 -8.33
CA MET A 135 -11.08 -7.87 -9.22
C MET A 135 -11.74 -9.08 -9.88
N LEU A 136 -12.07 -8.99 -11.17
CA LEU A 136 -12.29 -10.19 -11.97
C LEU A 136 -10.91 -10.80 -12.26
N ILE A 137 -10.77 -12.07 -11.88
CA ILE A 137 -9.73 -12.99 -12.35
C ILE A 137 -10.02 -13.38 -13.79
#